data_AF-A0A2K9K0A2-F1
#
_entry.id   AF-A0A2K9K0A2-F1
#
_cell.length_a   1.000
_cell.length_b   1.000
_cell.length_c   1.000
_cell.angle_alpha   90.00
_cell.angle_beta   90.00
_cell.angle_gamma   90.00
#
_symmetry.space_group_name_H-M   'P 1'
#
loop_
_entity.id
_entity.type
_entity.pdbx_description
1 polymer ?
#
loop_
_entity_poly.entity_id
_entity_poly.type
_entity_poly.pdbx_seq_one_letter_code
_entity_poly.pdbx_strand_id
1 'polypeptide(L)'
;MSTGLIKLEQQVSRLKQQAAQFDSAKWFDKNRYMQAQPSLFDARVFRTKSLKLSDYVEEIAEAMSHLPPSAQRHAFTFAIERIGSQMEAVLKVLKSTPVWAKENKLNTPKKAKVYKKAVQKIMQSSHELYQELSQNHEFERRLQEMIDLRRLQMDKADPTQAAKLNAEILALHARLGRCRKAISATEQKIQEVEKSQSR
;
A
#
# COMPACT_ATOMS: atom_id res chain seq x y z
N MET A 1 39.03 10.11 1.13
CA MET A 1 37.73 10.35 1.81
C MET A 1 37.23 9.04 2.38
N SER A 2 36.74 9.02 3.62
CA SER A 2 36.29 7.78 4.26
C SER A 2 35.03 7.25 3.58
N THR A 3 34.94 5.93 3.39
CA THR A 3 33.79 5.25 2.78
C THR A 3 32.45 5.55 3.47
N GLY A 4 32.48 5.94 4.74
CA GLY A 4 31.32 6.40 5.50
C GLY A 4 30.74 7.74 5.03
N LEU A 5 31.59 8.71 4.67
CA LEU A 5 31.15 10.03 4.18
C LEU A 5 30.43 9.91 2.83
N ILE A 6 30.95 9.08 1.93
CA ILE A 6 30.34 8.84 0.61
C ILE A 6 28.94 8.21 0.75
N LYS A 7 28.77 7.27 1.70
CA LYS A 7 27.46 6.70 2.00
C LYS A 7 26.49 7.74 2.55
N LEU A 8 26.98 8.65 3.41
CA LEU A 8 26.17 9.72 3.99
C LEU A 8 25.70 10.70 2.90
N GLU A 9 26.58 11.10 1.99
CA GLU A 9 26.25 11.92 0.82
C GLU A 9 25.17 11.29 -0.07
N GLN A 10 25.29 9.99 -0.34
CA GLN A 10 24.28 9.25 -1.09
C GLN A 10 22.93 9.23 -0.36
N GLN A 11 22.91 9.08 0.97
CA GLN A 11 21.68 9.12 1.75
C GLN A 11 21.04 10.50 1.73
N VAL A 12 21.82 11.58 1.86
CA VAL A 12 21.30 12.95 1.77
C VAL A 12 20.75 13.25 0.37
N SER A 13 21.41 12.78 -0.69
CA SER A 13 20.89 12.90 -2.06
C SER A 13 19.54 12.20 -2.23
N ARG A 14 19.39 10.98 -1.67
CA ARG A 14 18.09 10.27 -1.65
C ARG A 14 17.04 11.02 -0.84
N LEU A 15 17.42 11.57 0.32
CA LEU A 15 16.55 12.42 1.15
C LEU A 15 16.09 13.66 0.38
N LYS A 16 16.96 14.26 -0.45
CA LYS A 16 16.61 15.44 -1.27
C LYS A 16 15.53 15.11 -2.28
N GLN A 17 15.66 13.95 -2.96
CA GLN A 17 14.62 13.46 -3.88
C GLN A 17 13.30 13.15 -3.16
N GLN A 18 13.36 12.52 -1.99
CA GLN A 18 12.17 12.20 -1.20
C GLN A 18 11.48 13.46 -0.65
N ALA A 19 12.26 14.46 -0.22
CA ALA A 19 11.74 15.74 0.24
C ALA A 19 11.09 16.54 -0.91
N ALA A 20 11.70 16.57 -2.10
CA ALA A 20 11.10 17.19 -3.26
C ALA A 20 9.78 16.50 -3.70
N GLN A 21 9.72 15.16 -3.63
CA GLN A 21 8.48 14.41 -3.83
C GLN A 21 7.43 14.72 -2.76
N PHE A 22 7.86 14.93 -1.53
CA PHE A 22 6.98 15.30 -0.42
C PHE A 22 6.40 16.72 -0.62
N ASP A 23 7.23 17.69 -0.99
CA ASP A 23 6.80 19.07 -1.21
C ASP A 23 5.91 19.20 -2.45
N SER A 24 6.25 18.50 -3.54
CA SER A 24 5.42 18.46 -4.76
C SER A 24 4.04 17.83 -4.53
N ALA A 25 3.91 16.95 -3.54
CA ALA A 25 2.63 16.37 -3.14
C ALA A 25 1.74 17.35 -2.33
N LYS A 26 2.24 18.55 -2.00
CA LYS A 26 1.46 19.66 -1.41
C LYS A 26 0.66 19.24 -0.18
N TRP A 27 1.24 18.37 0.66
CA TRP A 27 0.58 17.85 1.86
C TRP A 27 0.22 18.97 2.85
N PHE A 28 1.02 20.04 2.90
CA PHE A 28 0.82 21.19 3.78
C PHE A 28 -0.11 22.27 3.20
N ASP A 29 -0.35 22.30 1.89
CA ASP A 29 -1.20 23.33 1.26
C ASP A 29 -2.68 23.21 1.66
N LYS A 30 -3.12 22.01 2.06
CA LYS A 30 -4.52 21.74 2.43
C LYS A 30 -4.78 21.77 3.93
N ASN A 31 -3.73 21.78 4.76
CA ASN A 31 -3.87 21.65 6.20
C ASN A 31 -3.67 23.01 6.87
N ARG A 32 -4.78 23.70 7.15
CA ARG A 32 -4.81 25.06 7.72
C ARG A 32 -4.04 25.20 9.04
N TYR A 33 -3.93 24.11 9.81
CA TYR A 33 -3.12 24.06 11.03
C TYR A 33 -1.60 24.09 10.76
N MET A 34 -1.14 23.46 9.68
CA MET A 34 0.28 23.43 9.29
C MET A 34 0.71 24.73 8.62
N GLN A 35 -0.18 25.40 7.87
CA GLN A 35 0.09 26.74 7.33
C GLN A 35 0.20 27.83 8.41
N ALA A 36 -0.41 27.60 9.57
CA ALA A 36 -0.33 28.49 10.72
C ALA A 36 0.94 28.25 11.56
N GLN A 37 1.71 27.18 11.30
CA GLN A 37 2.98 26.94 11.96
C GLN A 37 4.10 27.72 11.26
N PRO A 38 5.02 28.36 12.01
CA PRO A 38 6.11 29.14 11.42
C PRO A 38 7.25 28.27 10.86
N SER A 39 7.37 27.00 11.28
CA SER A 39 8.40 26.07 10.81
C SER A 39 7.98 24.60 11.01
N LEU A 40 8.51 23.69 10.20
CA LEU A 40 8.25 22.24 10.36
C LEU A 40 9.03 21.60 11.50
N PHE A 41 10.19 22.17 11.83
CA PHE A 41 11.05 21.70 12.89
C PHE A 41 11.34 22.81 13.90
N ASP A 42 11.74 22.41 15.11
CA ASP A 42 12.21 23.30 16.15
C ASP A 42 13.51 24.01 15.71
N ALA A 43 13.62 25.30 16.03
CA ALA A 43 14.80 26.13 15.77
C ALA A 43 16.08 25.61 16.46
N ARG A 44 15.93 24.72 17.46
CA ARG A 44 17.06 24.03 18.09
C ARG A 44 17.70 22.97 17.19
N VAL A 45 16.94 22.38 16.27
CA VAL A 45 17.40 21.31 15.37
C VAL A 45 17.79 21.86 14.01
N PHE A 46 17.07 22.86 13.51
CA PHE A 46 17.34 23.49 12.21
C PHE A 46 17.36 25.01 12.31
N ARG A 47 18.23 25.66 11.53
CA ARG A 47 18.22 27.12 11.40
C ARG A 47 17.17 27.57 10.39
N THR A 48 16.90 26.74 9.40
CA THR A 48 15.91 27.01 8.35
C THR A 48 14.51 27.08 8.94
N LYS A 49 13.79 28.14 8.58
CA LYS A 49 12.37 28.32 8.90
C LYS A 49 11.59 28.25 7.60
N SER A 50 11.26 27.03 7.19
CA SER A 50 10.49 26.79 5.98
C SER A 50 9.35 25.82 6.26
N LEU A 51 8.34 25.87 5.40
CA LEU A 51 7.27 24.88 5.32
C LEU A 51 7.56 23.79 4.28
N LYS A 52 8.72 23.86 3.63
CA LYS A 52 9.18 22.87 2.65
C LYS A 52 10.24 21.99 3.27
N LEU A 53 10.09 20.68 3.09
CA LEU A 53 11.07 19.71 3.57
C LEU A 53 12.37 19.79 2.77
N SER A 54 12.32 20.21 1.49
CA SER A 54 13.47 20.41 0.62
C SER A 54 14.50 21.35 1.24
N ASP A 55 14.04 22.45 1.84
CA ASP A 55 14.91 23.50 2.36
C ASP A 55 15.70 23.01 3.59
N TYR A 56 15.11 22.10 4.36
CA TYR A 56 15.79 21.42 5.47
C TYR A 56 16.83 20.41 5.01
N VAL A 57 16.56 19.69 3.92
CA VAL A 57 17.55 18.75 3.35
C VAL A 57 18.69 19.50 2.66
N GLU A 58 18.41 20.69 2.13
CA GLU A 58 19.44 21.59 1.60
C GLU A 58 20.38 22.10 2.70
N GLU A 59 19.84 22.51 3.87
CA GLU A 59 20.67 22.84 5.04
C GLU A 59 21.57 21.66 5.47
N ILE A 60 21.06 20.42 5.42
CA ILE A 60 21.87 19.23 5.74
C ILE A 60 22.97 19.03 4.69
N ALA A 61 22.67 19.22 3.41
CA ALA A 61 23.65 19.10 2.34
C ALA A 61 24.77 20.15 2.45
N GLU A 62 24.41 21.40 2.76
CA GLU A 62 25.37 22.47 3.03
C GLU A 62 26.21 22.19 4.29
N ALA A 63 25.58 21.67 5.35
CA ALA A 63 26.30 21.29 6.57
C ALA A 63 27.32 20.18 6.32
N MET A 64 27.04 19.25 5.39
CA MET A 64 28.00 18.23 4.98
C MET A 64 29.13 18.79 4.12
N SER A 65 28.86 19.72 3.20
CA SER A 65 29.91 20.34 2.38
C SER A 65 30.84 21.24 3.20
N HIS A 66 30.34 21.79 4.31
CA HIS A 66 31.09 22.66 5.23
C HIS A 66 31.55 21.95 6.52
N LEU A 67 31.73 20.63 6.48
CA LEU A 67 32.27 19.88 7.61
C LEU A 67 33.66 20.42 8.01
N PRO A 68 33.91 20.68 9.30
CA PRO A 68 35.22 21.14 9.76
C PRO A 68 36.29 20.05 9.50
N PRO A 69 37.57 20.42 9.37
CA PRO A 69 38.64 19.44 9.17
C PRO A 69 38.69 18.42 10.31
N SER A 70 38.97 17.15 10.00
CA SER A 70 39.00 16.07 11.02
C SER A 70 40.07 16.28 12.11
N ALA A 71 41.02 17.19 11.89
CA ALA A 71 41.98 17.65 12.88
C ALA A 71 41.31 18.32 14.09
N GLN A 72 40.15 18.97 13.91
CA GLN A 72 39.37 19.56 14.98
C GLN A 72 38.35 18.55 15.53
N ARG A 73 38.85 17.54 16.26
CA ARG A 73 38.05 16.39 16.73
C ARG A 73 36.70 16.78 17.35
N HIS A 74 36.66 17.73 18.28
CA HIS A 74 35.42 18.13 18.95
C HIS A 74 34.42 18.80 18.00
N ALA A 75 34.88 19.72 17.14
CA ALA A 75 34.03 20.39 16.17
C ALA A 75 33.50 19.42 15.11
N PHE A 76 34.34 18.48 14.68
CA PHE A 76 33.97 17.43 13.72
C PHE A 76 32.93 16.47 14.29
N THR A 77 33.14 15.94 15.50
CA THR A 77 32.17 15.05 16.17
C THR A 77 30.84 15.76 16.36
N PHE A 78 30.85 16.99 16.87
CA PHE A 78 29.63 17.77 17.06
C PHE A 78 28.87 18.03 15.75
N ALA A 79 29.59 18.34 14.66
CA ALA A 79 28.98 18.55 13.35
C ALA A 79 28.31 17.26 12.82
N ILE A 80 28.96 16.11 12.98
CA ILE A 80 28.41 14.81 12.56
C ILE A 80 27.19 14.42 13.40
N GLU A 81 27.24 14.59 14.72
CA GLU A 81 26.09 14.32 15.60
C GLU A 81 24.89 15.22 15.27
N ARG A 82 25.15 16.49 14.97
CA ARG A 82 24.13 17.44 14.54
C ARG A 82 23.50 17.02 13.21
N ILE A 83 24.31 16.65 12.22
CA ILE A 83 23.83 16.14 10.92
C ILE A 83 23.01 14.86 11.11
N GLY A 84 23.46 13.94 11.97
CA GLY A 84 22.71 12.72 12.31
C GLY A 84 21.33 13.03 12.91
N SER A 85 21.29 13.95 13.89
CA SER A 85 20.04 14.39 14.53
C SER A 85 19.08 15.05 13.54
N GLN A 86 19.61 15.86 12.62
CA GLN A 86 18.84 16.49 11.55
C GLN A 86 18.27 15.46 10.57
N MET A 87 19.08 14.47 10.16
CA MET A 87 18.63 13.37 9.30
C MET A 87 17.55 12.52 9.98
N GLU A 88 17.69 12.20 11.27
CA GLU A 88 16.67 11.46 12.02
C GLU A 88 15.35 12.22 12.11
N ALA A 89 15.41 13.54 12.33
CA ALA A 89 14.21 14.39 12.35
C ALA A 89 13.48 14.37 11.00
N VAL A 90 14.21 14.52 9.89
CA VAL A 90 13.63 14.44 8.53
C VAL A 90 13.08 13.05 8.24
N LEU A 91 13.81 11.98 8.59
CA LEU A 91 13.34 10.61 8.42
C LEU A 91 12.09 10.31 9.26
N LYS A 92 12.00 10.84 10.47
CA LYS A 92 10.81 10.69 11.33
C LYS A 92 9.59 11.35 10.70
N VAL A 93 9.75 12.55 10.13
CA VAL A 93 8.68 13.22 9.37
C VAL A 93 8.28 12.39 8.16
N LEU A 94 9.24 11.97 7.33
CA LEU A 94 8.99 11.12 6.16
C LEU A 94 8.29 9.80 6.53
N LYS A 95 8.71 9.13 7.62
CA LYS A 95 8.08 7.89 8.12
C LYS A 95 6.72 8.11 8.79
N SER A 96 6.44 9.30 9.32
CA SER A 96 5.12 9.67 9.86
C SER A 96 4.12 10.12 8.77
N THR A 97 4.60 10.46 7.58
CA THR A 97 3.80 10.77 6.38
C THR A 97 2.68 9.76 6.07
N PRO A 98 2.85 8.41 6.14
CA PRO A 98 1.73 7.48 5.95
C PRO A 98 0.59 7.64 6.98
N VAL A 99 0.87 8.16 8.17
CA VAL A 99 -0.15 8.48 9.19
C VAL A 99 -0.90 9.76 8.80
N TRP A 100 -0.17 10.81 8.41
CA TRP A 100 -0.79 12.05 7.92
C TRP A 100 -1.53 11.88 6.59
N ALA A 101 -1.07 10.98 5.71
CA ALA A 101 -1.76 10.61 4.49
C ALA A 101 -3.06 9.84 4.73
N LYS A 102 -3.22 9.18 5.90
CA LYS A 102 -4.50 8.59 6.34
C LYS A 102 -5.44 9.66 6.91
N GLU A 103 -4.90 10.64 7.62
CA GLU A 103 -5.66 11.71 8.28
C GLU A 103 -6.16 12.79 7.30
N ASN A 104 -5.30 13.29 6.40
CA ASN A 104 -5.68 14.25 5.35
C ASN A 104 -6.58 13.66 4.24
N LYS A 105 -6.71 12.32 4.15
CA LYS A 105 -7.63 11.65 3.21
C LYS A 105 -9.11 11.78 3.57
N LEU A 106 -9.42 12.22 4.79
CA LEU A 106 -10.80 12.47 5.22
C LEU A 106 -11.37 13.77 4.60
N ASN A 107 -10.54 14.72 4.18
CA ASN A 107 -10.97 16.10 3.87
C ASN A 107 -10.71 16.62 2.43
N THR A 108 -10.69 15.81 1.36
CA THR A 108 -10.73 16.40 -0.02
C THR A 108 -11.49 15.53 -1.04
N PRO A 109 -12.25 16.14 -1.99
CA PRO A 109 -13.45 15.53 -2.56
C PRO A 109 -13.14 14.54 -3.69
N LYS A 110 -13.68 13.32 -3.50
CA LYS A 110 -14.26 12.32 -4.42
C LYS A 110 -13.67 12.00 -5.81
N LYS A 111 -12.80 12.77 -6.47
CA LYS A 111 -12.41 12.49 -7.88
C LYS A 111 -11.09 11.74 -8.09
N ALA A 112 -10.11 11.83 -7.20
CA ALA A 112 -8.88 11.00 -7.29
C ALA A 112 -9.06 9.55 -6.79
N LYS A 113 -10.23 9.22 -6.23
CA LYS A 113 -10.56 7.88 -5.70
C LYS A 113 -10.85 6.84 -6.79
N VAL A 114 -11.05 7.22 -8.06
CA VAL A 114 -11.41 6.25 -9.11
C VAL A 114 -10.16 5.54 -9.62
N TYR A 115 -9.08 6.27 -9.94
CA TYR A 115 -7.90 5.68 -10.59
C TYR A 115 -6.98 4.91 -9.61
N LYS A 116 -6.74 5.45 -8.40
CA LYS A 116 -5.84 4.79 -7.42
C LYS A 116 -6.51 3.63 -6.68
N LYS A 117 -7.84 3.67 -6.49
CA LYS A 117 -8.58 2.48 -6.08
C LYS A 117 -8.64 1.47 -7.22
N ALA A 118 -8.78 1.88 -8.49
CA ALA A 118 -8.72 0.92 -9.57
C ALA A 118 -7.38 0.18 -9.56
N VAL A 119 -6.22 0.86 -9.53
CA VAL A 119 -4.92 0.16 -9.58
C VAL A 119 -4.61 -0.66 -8.30
N GLN A 120 -4.88 -0.12 -7.11
CA GLN A 120 -4.62 -0.86 -5.85
C GLN A 120 -5.65 -1.97 -5.61
N LYS A 121 -6.91 -1.77 -6.03
CA LYS A 121 -7.91 -2.83 -6.11
C LYS A 121 -7.52 -3.79 -7.22
N ILE A 122 -6.95 -3.43 -8.36
CA ILE A 122 -6.52 -4.38 -9.40
C ILE A 122 -5.38 -5.28 -8.91
N MET A 123 -4.39 -4.73 -8.20
CA MET A 123 -3.25 -5.50 -7.68
C MET A 123 -3.59 -6.34 -6.44
N GLN A 124 -4.52 -5.89 -5.58
CA GLN A 124 -5.04 -6.69 -4.46
C GLN A 124 -6.15 -7.65 -4.91
N SER A 125 -6.99 -7.23 -5.86
CA SER A 125 -8.09 -8.00 -6.44
C SER A 125 -7.58 -9.07 -7.37
N SER A 126 -6.44 -8.94 -8.07
CA SER A 126 -5.96 -10.07 -8.88
C SER A 126 -5.70 -11.28 -7.97
N HIS A 127 -4.95 -11.08 -6.89
CA HIS A 127 -4.69 -12.14 -5.90
C HIS A 127 -5.96 -12.64 -5.22
N GLU A 128 -6.86 -11.73 -4.82
CA GLU A 128 -8.16 -12.08 -4.21
C GLU A 128 -9.10 -12.81 -5.19
N LEU A 129 -9.08 -12.47 -6.48
CA LEU A 129 -9.86 -13.14 -7.53
C LEU A 129 -9.33 -14.54 -7.81
N TYR A 130 -8.01 -14.76 -7.82
CA TYR A 130 -7.46 -16.13 -7.92
C TYR A 130 -7.79 -16.95 -6.68
N GLN A 131 -7.79 -16.33 -5.50
CA GLN A 131 -8.19 -16.99 -4.26
C GLN A 131 -9.69 -17.34 -4.26
N GLU A 132 -10.56 -16.43 -4.73
CA GLU A 132 -11.99 -16.65 -4.91
C GLU A 132 -12.28 -17.73 -5.96
N LEU A 133 -11.54 -17.72 -7.08
CA LEU A 133 -11.62 -18.74 -8.12
C LEU A 133 -11.27 -20.13 -7.58
N SER A 134 -10.17 -20.23 -6.83
CA SER A 134 -9.75 -21.48 -6.19
C SER A 134 -10.79 -22.01 -5.21
N GLN A 135 -11.36 -21.14 -4.38
CA GLN A 135 -12.45 -21.51 -3.45
C GLN A 135 -13.70 -21.98 -4.20
N ASN A 136 -14.09 -21.28 -5.27
CA ASN A 136 -15.27 -21.65 -6.07
C ASN A 136 -15.11 -23.01 -6.76
N HIS A 137 -13.92 -23.34 -7.28
CA HIS A 137 -13.64 -24.69 -7.81
C HIS A 137 -13.69 -25.77 -6.73
N GLU A 138 -13.24 -25.48 -5.50
CA GLU A 138 -13.37 -26.42 -4.40
C GLU A 138 -14.84 -26.65 -4.02
N PHE A 139 -15.66 -25.59 -4.00
CA PHE A 139 -17.10 -25.70 -3.80
C PHE A 139 -17.79 -26.49 -4.90
N GLU A 140 -17.39 -26.29 -6.16
CA GLU A 140 -17.90 -27.07 -7.29
C GLU A 140 -17.62 -28.57 -7.09
N ARG A 141 -16.38 -28.93 -6.73
CA ARG A 141 -15.99 -30.32 -6.45
C ARG A 141 -16.84 -30.93 -5.33
N ARG A 142 -16.96 -30.23 -4.20
CA ARG A 142 -17.77 -30.70 -3.06
C ARG A 142 -19.25 -30.84 -3.41
N LEU A 143 -19.81 -29.92 -4.20
CA LEU A 143 -21.21 -30.00 -4.66
C LEU A 143 -21.42 -31.19 -5.59
N GLN A 144 -20.47 -31.48 -6.48
CA GLN A 144 -20.50 -32.65 -7.34
C GLN A 144 -20.46 -33.95 -6.52
N GLU A 145 -19.55 -34.05 -5.55
CA GLU A 145 -19.48 -35.20 -4.62
C GLU A 145 -20.80 -35.38 -3.84
N MET A 146 -21.41 -34.29 -3.36
CA MET A 146 -22.71 -34.35 -2.69
C MET A 146 -23.83 -34.86 -3.61
N ILE A 147 -23.81 -34.48 -4.89
CA ILE A 147 -24.78 -34.97 -5.88
C ILE A 147 -24.58 -36.47 -6.11
N ASP A 148 -23.34 -36.91 -6.27
CA ASP A 148 -23.02 -38.32 -6.55
C ASP A 148 -23.35 -39.22 -5.35
N LEU A 149 -23.08 -38.76 -4.13
CA LEU A 149 -23.49 -39.45 -2.90
C LEU A 149 -25.02 -39.56 -2.79
N ARG A 150 -25.76 -38.50 -3.09
CA ARG A 150 -27.23 -38.53 -3.05
C ARG A 150 -27.84 -39.41 -4.14
N ARG A 151 -27.20 -39.49 -5.32
CA ARG A 151 -27.57 -40.44 -6.38
C ARG A 151 -27.38 -41.89 -5.93
N LEU A 152 -26.23 -42.22 -5.33
CA LEU A 152 -25.98 -43.56 -4.78
C LEU A 152 -26.96 -43.95 -3.67
N GLN A 153 -27.40 -42.98 -2.86
CA GLN A 153 -28.44 -43.21 -1.84
C GLN A 153 -29.82 -43.43 -2.47
N MET A 154 -30.12 -42.72 -3.55
CA MET A 154 -31.38 -42.86 -4.28
C MET A 154 -31.51 -44.25 -4.91
N ASP A 155 -30.43 -44.83 -5.45
CA ASP A 155 -30.43 -46.18 -6.03
C ASP A 155 -30.77 -47.29 -5.02
N LYS A 156 -30.62 -47.01 -3.72
CA LYS A 156 -30.91 -47.94 -2.61
C LYS A 156 -32.17 -47.58 -1.82
N ALA A 157 -32.88 -46.51 -2.20
CA ALA A 157 -33.96 -45.94 -1.42
C ALA A 157 -35.35 -46.43 -1.84
N ASP A 158 -36.27 -46.48 -0.87
CA ASP A 158 -37.70 -46.72 -1.07
C ASP A 158 -38.34 -45.60 -1.91
N PRO A 159 -39.36 -45.85 -2.76
CA PRO A 159 -40.01 -44.85 -3.62
C PRO A 159 -40.40 -43.54 -2.91
N THR A 160 -40.78 -43.59 -1.62
CA THR A 160 -41.09 -42.39 -0.84
C THR A 160 -39.86 -41.54 -0.46
N GLN A 161 -38.71 -42.19 -0.23
CA GLN A 161 -37.42 -41.52 0.02
C GLN A 161 -36.76 -41.06 -1.28
N ALA A 162 -36.93 -41.81 -2.37
CA ALA A 162 -36.43 -41.45 -3.70
C ALA A 162 -36.99 -40.12 -4.21
N ALA A 163 -38.27 -39.82 -3.93
CA ALA A 163 -38.87 -38.53 -4.28
C ALA A 163 -38.21 -37.34 -3.53
N LYS A 164 -37.88 -37.51 -2.25
CA LYS A 164 -37.18 -36.49 -1.45
C LYS A 164 -35.74 -36.30 -1.92
N LEU A 165 -35.02 -37.38 -2.18
CA LEU A 165 -33.64 -37.34 -2.69
C LEU A 165 -33.57 -36.69 -4.09
N ASN A 166 -34.55 -36.94 -4.95
CA ASN A 166 -34.63 -36.26 -6.26
C ASN A 166 -34.80 -34.74 -6.12
N ALA A 167 -35.65 -34.27 -5.21
CA ALA A 167 -35.82 -32.84 -4.98
C ALA A 167 -34.51 -32.19 -4.45
N GLU A 168 -33.78 -32.89 -3.58
CA GLU A 168 -32.48 -32.43 -3.08
C GLU A 168 -31.41 -32.43 -4.17
N ILE A 169 -31.34 -33.47 -5.01
CA ILE A 169 -30.42 -33.54 -6.16
C ILE A 169 -30.69 -32.39 -7.12
N LEU A 170 -31.96 -32.08 -7.43
CA LEU A 170 -32.33 -30.93 -8.27
C LEU A 170 -31.90 -29.60 -7.64
N ALA A 171 -32.09 -29.43 -6.33
CA ALA A 171 -31.65 -28.24 -5.62
C ALA A 171 -30.11 -28.08 -5.62
N LEU A 172 -29.38 -29.18 -5.48
CA LEU A 172 -27.92 -29.20 -5.57
C LEU A 172 -27.43 -28.90 -6.99
N HIS A 173 -28.06 -29.43 -8.04
CA HIS A 173 -27.78 -29.09 -9.44
C HIS A 173 -28.03 -27.60 -9.72
N ALA A 174 -29.11 -27.03 -9.19
CA ALA A 174 -29.38 -25.60 -9.32
C ALA A 174 -28.30 -24.75 -8.62
N ARG A 175 -27.75 -25.20 -7.49
CA ARG A 175 -26.61 -24.55 -6.80
C ARG A 175 -25.32 -24.69 -7.60
N LEU A 176 -25.04 -25.88 -8.13
CA LEU A 176 -23.88 -26.14 -8.99
C LEU A 176 -23.89 -25.23 -10.23
N GLY A 177 -25.04 -25.07 -10.88
CA GLY A 177 -25.20 -24.16 -12.01
C GLY A 177 -24.94 -22.69 -11.65
N ARG A 178 -25.31 -22.24 -10.44
CA ARG A 178 -24.96 -20.90 -9.94
C ARG A 178 -23.47 -20.77 -9.64
N CYS A 179 -22.86 -21.82 -9.07
CA CYS A 179 -21.43 -21.85 -8.78
C CYS A 179 -20.60 -21.75 -10.07
N ARG A 180 -20.95 -22.51 -11.12
CA ARG A 180 -20.31 -22.41 -12.44
C ARG A 180 -20.43 -21.02 -13.07
N LYS A 181 -21.60 -20.37 -12.95
CA LYS A 181 -21.76 -18.98 -13.40
C LYS A 181 -20.86 -18.01 -12.64
N ALA A 182 -20.67 -18.22 -11.33
CA ALA A 182 -19.77 -17.41 -10.51
C ALA A 182 -18.30 -17.62 -10.92
N ILE A 183 -17.88 -18.86 -11.17
CA ILE A 183 -16.54 -19.21 -11.69
C ILE A 183 -16.27 -18.45 -12.99
N SER A 184 -17.15 -18.58 -13.99
CA SER A 184 -16.95 -17.91 -15.29
C SER A 184 -16.95 -16.37 -15.16
N ALA A 185 -17.74 -15.80 -14.25
CA ALA A 185 -17.72 -14.36 -13.99
C ALA A 185 -16.41 -13.91 -13.33
N THR A 186 -15.81 -14.73 -12.46
CA THR A 186 -14.51 -14.46 -11.83
C THR A 186 -13.37 -14.60 -12.84
N GLU A 187 -13.41 -15.61 -13.72
CA GLU A 187 -12.44 -15.79 -14.82
C GLU A 187 -12.45 -14.60 -15.79
N GLN A 188 -13.63 -14.11 -16.18
CA GLN A 188 -13.75 -12.92 -17.04
C GLN A 188 -13.11 -11.68 -16.40
N LYS A 189 -13.32 -11.46 -15.09
CA LYS A 189 -12.70 -10.35 -14.35
C LYS A 189 -11.18 -10.49 -14.30
N ILE A 190 -10.65 -11.70 -14.13
CA ILE A 190 -9.20 -11.95 -14.16
C ILE A 190 -8.64 -11.58 -15.54
N GLN A 191 -9.31 -12.01 -16.61
CA GLN A 191 -8.88 -11.72 -17.98
C GLN A 191 -8.89 -10.21 -18.30
N GLU A 192 -9.88 -9.47 -17.81
CA GLU A 192 -9.94 -8.01 -17.93
C GLU A 192 -8.78 -7.32 -17.20
N VAL A 193 -8.46 -7.81 -16.00
CA VAL A 193 -7.33 -7.32 -15.20
C VAL A 193 -6.00 -7.58 -15.91
N GLU A 194 -5.76 -8.80 -16.41
CA GLU A 194 -4.53 -9.15 -17.14
C GLU A 194 -4.35 -8.32 -18.42
N LYS A 195 -5.43 -8.09 -19.18
CA LYS A 195 -5.41 -7.21 -20.38
C LYS A 195 -5.07 -5.76 -20.04
N SER A 196 -5.46 -5.28 -18.86
CA SER A 196 -5.15 -3.92 -18.41
C SER A 196 -3.70 -3.75 -17.91
N GLN A 197 -3.03 -4.83 -17.50
CA GLN A 197 -1.64 -4.82 -17.04
C GLN A 197 -0.62 -4.99 -18.18
N SER A 198 -1.05 -5.53 -19.32
CA SER A 198 -0.23 -5.80 -20.51
C SER A 198 -0.25 -4.68 -21.55
N ARG A 199 -0.95 -3.57 -21.29
CA ARG A 199 -0.96 -2.33 -22.08
C ARG A 199 -0.14 -1.25 -21.38
#